data_AF-A0A1H6Q8D4-F1
#
_entry.id   AF-A0A1H6Q8D4-F1
#
_cell.length_a   1.000
_cell.length_b   1.000
_cell.length_c   1.000
_cell.angle_alpha   90.00
_cell.angle_beta   90.00
_cell.angle_gamma   90.00
#
_symmetry.space_group_name_H-M   'P 1'
#
loop_
_entity.id
_entity.type
_entity.pdbx_description
1 polymer ?
#
loop_
_entity_poly.entity_id
_entity_poly.type
_entity_poly.pdbx_seq_one_letter_code
_entity_poly.pdbx_strand_id
1 'polypeptide(L)'
;MSRIGLLGGTFNPIHKGHIAMAKAAMEGMLLDEVWLLPSGTPPHKEILDDISSYDRFQMCELAVSQEEHLVVKDFEQYCLLPNYSYKTLAYLHKTYEQHQFFFIIGDDSLRYFHEWVHPEWIVKYADIVVINRNALEKEAPSGSISNDFDLQSVLEIQKKRVPGQYTIVDMDPVDISSSEIRARLLQGEETDWMNPDVVQYIREHRLYQKKETIDMSPIMEDIKRNVKASRYLHILGVMDTAANLAMRYSYPVEVARLAGLLHDCTKHMNAEEQLQYCEEHGLSVTEGEKKAPQLLHSKTGAVFAKENYGIQDPEILHAIEVHTTGCREMSLLDKIVFIADYIEPSRDKAPRLKEIRAVSYVDLDLAMAMILSDTINYLKNNHKSMDSGTLETYDYYKDVLARRGQDLTLL
;
A
#
# COMPACT_ATOMS: atom_id res chain seq x y z
N MET A 1 9.71 -27.00 -15.03
CA MET A 1 10.13 -26.48 -13.71
C MET A 1 10.63 -25.08 -13.98
N SER A 2 9.86 -24.06 -13.62
CA SER A 2 10.26 -22.67 -13.87
C SER A 2 11.29 -22.21 -12.85
N ARG A 3 12.22 -21.36 -13.26
CA ARG A 3 13.30 -20.76 -12.47
C ARG A 3 12.86 -19.36 -12.04
N ILE A 4 12.59 -19.20 -10.76
CA ILE A 4 11.98 -17.99 -10.22
C ILE A 4 12.98 -17.24 -9.34
N GLY A 5 13.31 -16.02 -9.71
CA GLY A 5 14.06 -15.10 -8.87
C GLY A 5 13.18 -14.51 -7.78
N LEU A 6 13.71 -14.35 -6.57
CA LEU A 6 13.03 -13.72 -5.46
C LEU A 6 13.87 -12.52 -5.02
N LEU A 7 13.38 -11.31 -5.29
CA LEU A 7 14.03 -10.07 -4.88
C LEU A 7 13.24 -9.46 -3.72
N GLY A 8 13.72 -9.71 -2.51
CA GLY A 8 13.18 -9.12 -1.29
C GLY A 8 13.70 -7.71 -1.06
N GLY A 9 12.84 -6.80 -0.60
CA GLY A 9 13.25 -5.44 -0.32
C GLY A 9 12.20 -4.61 0.39
N THR A 10 12.64 -3.55 1.05
CA THR A 10 11.71 -2.55 1.60
C THR A 10 11.09 -1.70 0.50
N PHE A 11 11.84 -1.42 -0.58
CA PHE A 11 11.37 -0.62 -1.71
C PHE A 11 10.71 0.71 -1.29
N ASN A 12 11.48 1.59 -0.65
CA ASN A 12 10.96 2.82 -0.03
C ASN A 12 11.62 4.11 -0.55
N PRO A 13 11.41 4.51 -1.81
CA PRO A 13 10.60 3.83 -2.85
C PRO A 13 11.41 2.80 -3.67
N ILE A 14 10.72 2.00 -4.48
CA ILE A 14 11.35 1.25 -5.57
C ILE A 14 11.94 2.23 -6.59
N HIS A 15 13.02 1.83 -7.27
CA HIS A 15 13.74 2.70 -8.21
C HIS A 15 14.49 1.88 -9.27
N LYS A 16 15.01 2.56 -10.31
CA LYS A 16 15.70 1.93 -11.46
C LYS A 16 16.83 0.99 -11.05
N GLY A 17 17.58 1.29 -9.98
CA GLY A 17 18.58 0.37 -9.42
C GLY A 17 18.03 -1.00 -9.00
N HIS A 18 16.83 -1.06 -8.39
CA HIS A 18 16.20 -2.34 -8.03
C HIS A 18 15.76 -3.12 -9.28
N ILE A 19 15.23 -2.43 -10.29
CA ILE A 19 14.83 -3.03 -11.57
C ILE A 19 16.07 -3.57 -12.30
N ALA A 20 17.17 -2.82 -12.31
CA ALA A 20 18.44 -3.27 -12.87
C ALA A 20 18.96 -4.54 -12.18
N MET A 21 18.88 -4.62 -10.84
CA MET A 21 19.24 -5.84 -10.11
C MET A 21 18.38 -7.03 -10.51
N ALA A 22 17.06 -6.83 -10.63
CA ALA A 22 16.14 -7.89 -11.05
C ALA A 22 16.46 -8.40 -12.47
N LYS A 23 16.70 -7.48 -13.42
CA LYS A 23 17.05 -7.82 -14.81
C LYS A 23 18.41 -8.52 -14.92
N ALA A 24 19.42 -8.03 -14.21
CA ALA A 24 20.73 -8.67 -14.17
C ALA A 24 20.63 -10.11 -13.64
N ALA A 25 19.91 -10.34 -12.54
CA ALA A 25 19.66 -11.67 -12.01
C ALA A 25 18.94 -12.57 -13.03
N MET A 26 17.92 -12.03 -13.70
CA MET A 26 17.13 -12.74 -14.69
C MET A 26 17.98 -13.24 -15.86
N GLU A 27 18.80 -12.36 -16.43
CA GLU A 27 19.70 -12.69 -17.53
C GLU A 27 20.83 -13.62 -17.09
N GLY A 28 21.52 -13.28 -15.99
CA GLY A 28 22.69 -14.02 -15.49
C GLY A 28 22.38 -15.43 -15.00
N MET A 29 21.14 -15.69 -14.58
CA MET A 29 20.70 -17.00 -14.07
C MET A 29 19.69 -17.70 -14.96
N LEU A 30 19.35 -17.13 -16.13
CA LEU A 30 18.32 -17.63 -17.04
C LEU A 30 17.00 -17.91 -16.29
N LEU A 31 16.50 -16.90 -15.59
CA LEU A 31 15.25 -16.99 -14.84
C LEU A 31 14.07 -16.76 -15.79
N ASP A 32 12.97 -17.49 -15.57
CA ASP A 32 11.73 -17.31 -16.34
C ASP A 32 10.97 -16.06 -15.85
N GLU A 33 11.01 -15.81 -14.54
CA GLU A 33 10.40 -14.64 -13.89
C GLU A 33 11.23 -14.21 -12.67
N VAL A 34 11.11 -12.94 -12.28
CA VAL A 34 11.57 -12.45 -10.98
C VAL A 34 10.38 -11.88 -10.20
N TRP A 35 10.15 -12.45 -9.02
CA TRP A 35 9.15 -11.99 -8.09
C TRP A 35 9.76 -10.97 -7.12
N LEU A 36 9.23 -9.75 -7.15
CA LEU A 36 9.52 -8.73 -6.17
C LEU A 36 8.67 -9.01 -4.92
N LEU A 37 9.32 -8.99 -3.76
CA LEU A 37 8.70 -9.26 -2.46
C LEU A 37 8.82 -8.01 -1.56
N PRO A 38 7.88 -7.06 -1.64
CA PRO A 38 7.89 -5.89 -0.76
C PRO A 38 7.64 -6.29 0.68
N SER A 39 8.62 -6.01 1.56
CA SER A 39 8.53 -6.40 2.96
C SER A 39 7.40 -5.66 3.67
N GLY A 40 6.49 -6.37 4.36
CA GLY A 40 5.43 -5.74 5.17
C GLY A 40 6.01 -4.90 6.32
N THR A 41 6.65 -5.57 7.27
CA THR A 41 7.34 -4.95 8.42
C THR A 41 8.81 -5.41 8.43
N PRO A 42 9.76 -4.66 7.85
CA PRO A 42 11.15 -5.08 7.79
C PRO A 42 11.76 -5.13 9.21
N PRO A 43 12.42 -6.24 9.61
CA PRO A 43 12.94 -6.42 10.97
C PRO A 43 14.11 -5.48 11.34
N HIS A 44 14.76 -4.87 10.35
CA HIS A 44 16.05 -4.16 10.52
C HIS A 44 16.05 -2.73 9.95
N LYS A 45 14.89 -2.17 9.60
CA LYS A 45 14.77 -0.79 9.12
C LYS A 45 13.61 -0.10 9.80
N GLU A 46 13.88 1.02 10.46
CA GLU A 46 12.83 1.99 10.81
C GLU A 46 12.34 2.61 9.50
N ILE A 47 11.13 2.26 9.09
CA ILE A 47 10.42 2.99 8.05
C ILE A 47 9.95 4.27 8.75
N LEU A 48 10.39 5.43 8.28
CA LEU A 48 9.80 6.72 8.69
C LEU A 48 8.28 6.56 8.65
N ASP A 49 7.59 6.92 9.74
CA ASP A 49 6.19 6.61 10.06
C ASP A 49 5.12 6.98 9.00
N ASP A 50 5.53 7.49 7.84
CA ASP A 50 4.66 8.11 6.84
C ASP A 50 4.33 7.24 5.62
N ILE A 51 5.03 6.12 5.36
CA ILE A 51 4.82 5.32 4.13
C ILE A 51 4.37 3.90 4.43
N SER A 52 3.13 3.58 4.04
CA SER A 52 2.51 2.30 4.31
C SER A 52 3.15 1.14 3.52
N SER A 53 2.96 -0.10 3.99
CA SER A 53 3.31 -1.29 3.20
C SER A 53 2.48 -1.38 1.93
N TYR A 54 1.26 -0.85 1.96
CA TYR A 54 0.38 -0.73 0.79
C TYR A 54 0.99 0.18 -0.28
N ASP A 55 1.42 1.39 0.08
CA ASP A 55 2.01 2.33 -0.87
C ASP A 55 3.27 1.77 -1.52
N ARG A 56 4.12 1.11 -0.72
CA ARG A 56 5.34 0.46 -1.25
C ARG A 56 4.99 -0.67 -2.22
N PHE A 57 3.95 -1.45 -1.93
CA PHE A 57 3.45 -2.48 -2.83
C PHE A 57 2.89 -1.87 -4.13
N GLN A 58 2.06 -0.83 -4.04
CA GLN A 58 1.50 -0.13 -5.22
C GLN A 58 2.62 0.46 -6.09
N MET A 59 3.61 1.12 -5.48
CA MET A 59 4.77 1.62 -6.20
C MET A 59 5.56 0.49 -6.89
N CYS A 60 5.67 -0.69 -6.28
CA CYS A 60 6.28 -1.85 -6.93
C CYS A 60 5.46 -2.32 -8.14
N GLU A 61 4.14 -2.42 -8.03
CA GLU A 61 3.25 -2.84 -9.14
C GLU A 61 3.36 -1.86 -10.32
N LEU A 62 3.34 -0.56 -10.04
CA LEU A 62 3.53 0.48 -11.05
C LEU A 62 4.91 0.41 -11.69
N ALA A 63 5.96 0.11 -10.91
CA ALA A 63 7.32 0.03 -11.43
C ALA A 63 7.51 -1.12 -12.44
N VAL A 64 6.75 -2.21 -12.30
CA VAL A 64 6.86 -3.41 -13.15
C VAL A 64 5.70 -3.55 -14.15
N SER A 65 4.79 -2.58 -14.22
CA SER A 65 3.57 -2.67 -15.05
C SER A 65 3.84 -2.90 -16.55
N GLN A 66 5.01 -2.49 -17.04
CA GLN A 66 5.46 -2.66 -18.43
C GLN A 66 6.54 -3.74 -18.58
N GLU A 67 6.80 -4.53 -17.54
CA GLU A 67 7.87 -5.54 -17.51
C GLU A 67 7.25 -6.95 -17.54
N GLU A 68 7.38 -7.66 -18.66
CA GLU A 68 6.69 -8.95 -18.90
C GLU A 68 7.07 -10.05 -17.90
N HIS A 69 8.31 -10.03 -17.40
CA HIS A 69 8.89 -11.09 -16.57
C HIS A 69 9.11 -10.67 -15.10
N LEU A 70 8.68 -9.47 -14.71
CA LEU A 70 8.77 -8.99 -13.34
C LEU A 70 7.37 -8.94 -12.72
N VAL A 71 7.20 -9.58 -11.56
CA VAL A 71 5.89 -9.70 -10.91
C VAL A 71 6.02 -9.31 -9.45
N VAL A 72 5.10 -8.52 -8.90
CA VAL A 72 5.09 -8.26 -7.45
C VAL A 72 4.18 -9.27 -6.77
N LYS A 73 4.61 -9.77 -5.60
CA LYS A 73 3.80 -10.67 -4.78
C LYS A 73 3.55 -10.06 -3.41
N ASP A 74 2.31 -10.18 -2.94
CA ASP A 74 1.79 -9.60 -1.68
C ASP A 74 2.04 -10.50 -0.46
N PHE A 75 2.80 -11.59 -0.60
CA PHE A 75 3.03 -12.60 0.43
C PHE A 75 3.47 -12.02 1.78
N GLU A 76 4.23 -10.93 1.76
CA GLU A 76 4.72 -10.28 2.98
C GLU A 76 3.91 -9.04 3.39
N GLN A 77 3.07 -8.50 2.51
CA GLN A 77 2.39 -7.21 2.69
C GLN A 77 1.47 -7.21 3.90
N TYR A 78 0.73 -8.32 4.09
CA TYR A 78 -0.27 -8.46 5.15
C TYR A 78 0.28 -9.09 6.44
N CYS A 79 1.57 -9.44 6.48
CA CYS A 79 2.18 -10.10 7.64
C CYS A 79 2.27 -9.13 8.83
N LEU A 80 1.61 -9.49 9.94
CA LEU A 80 1.48 -8.69 11.17
C LEU A 80 2.75 -8.60 12.01
N LEU A 81 3.69 -9.53 11.80
CA LEU A 81 4.93 -9.63 12.57
C LEU A 81 6.11 -9.42 11.63
N PRO A 82 7.30 -9.06 12.16
CA PRO A 82 8.51 -9.02 11.36
C PRO A 82 8.64 -10.29 10.53
N ASN A 83 8.66 -10.13 9.21
CA ASN A 83 8.76 -11.25 8.30
C ASN A 83 10.24 -11.53 8.02
N TYR A 84 10.65 -12.77 8.26
CA TYR A 84 12.02 -13.22 8.03
C TYR A 84 12.04 -14.02 6.74
N SER A 85 13.03 -13.75 5.87
CA SER A 85 13.11 -14.34 4.53
C SER A 85 12.99 -15.86 4.52
N TYR A 86 13.50 -16.56 5.55
CA TYR A 86 13.39 -18.01 5.66
C TYR A 86 11.93 -18.51 5.73
N LYS A 87 11.02 -17.75 6.36
CA LYS A 87 9.61 -18.12 6.50
C LYS A 87 8.91 -18.01 5.15
N THR A 88 9.12 -16.90 4.45
CA THR A 88 8.63 -16.69 3.09
C THR A 88 9.14 -17.79 2.17
N LEU A 89 10.44 -18.07 2.18
CA LEU A 89 11.04 -19.13 1.37
C LEU A 89 10.49 -20.53 1.69
N ALA A 90 10.31 -20.86 2.97
CA ALA A 90 9.72 -22.14 3.37
C ALA A 90 8.27 -22.28 2.88
N TYR A 91 7.48 -21.20 2.98
CA TYR A 91 6.12 -21.16 2.45
C TYR A 91 6.08 -21.32 0.94
N LEU A 92 6.92 -20.59 0.21
CA LEU A 92 6.99 -20.65 -1.25
C LEU A 92 7.44 -22.02 -1.75
N HIS A 93 8.47 -22.59 -1.13
CA HIS A 93 8.95 -23.93 -1.47
C HIS A 93 7.86 -25.00 -1.31
N LYS A 94 7.03 -24.89 -0.25
CA LYS A 94 5.90 -25.82 -0.03
C LYS A 94 4.72 -25.55 -0.96
N THR A 95 4.44 -24.30 -1.29
CA THR A 95 3.24 -23.92 -2.06
C THR A 95 3.46 -24.11 -3.57
N TYR A 96 4.71 -23.94 -4.01
CA TYR A 96 5.10 -23.99 -5.42
C TYR A 96 6.22 -25.01 -5.64
N GLU A 97 5.96 -26.28 -5.29
CA GLU A 97 6.94 -27.38 -5.35
C GLU A 97 7.51 -27.62 -6.76
N GLN A 98 6.82 -27.14 -7.81
CA GLN A 98 7.23 -27.23 -9.21
C GLN A 98 8.25 -26.15 -9.66
N HIS A 99 8.61 -25.20 -8.79
CA HIS A 99 9.54 -24.10 -9.11
C HIS A 99 10.89 -24.30 -8.44
N GLN A 100 11.96 -23.83 -9.09
CA GLN A 100 13.27 -23.64 -8.47
C GLN A 100 13.43 -22.17 -8.10
N PHE A 101 13.75 -21.90 -6.83
CA PHE A 101 13.87 -20.53 -6.33
C PHE A 101 15.32 -20.06 -6.25
N PHE A 102 15.53 -18.80 -6.62
CA PHE A 102 16.80 -18.09 -6.57
C PHE A 102 16.63 -16.85 -5.72
N PHE A 103 17.27 -16.78 -4.55
CA PHE A 103 17.14 -15.64 -3.64
C PHE A 103 18.19 -14.57 -3.98
N ILE A 104 17.72 -13.43 -4.48
CA ILE A 104 18.56 -12.36 -5.01
C ILE A 104 18.88 -11.37 -3.89
N ILE A 105 20.17 -11.13 -3.65
CA ILE A 105 20.67 -10.18 -2.66
C ILE A 105 21.77 -9.29 -3.25
N GLY A 106 21.95 -8.09 -2.69
CA GLY A 106 23.10 -7.24 -3.00
C GLY A 106 24.40 -7.73 -2.35
N ASP A 107 25.52 -7.26 -2.88
CA ASP A 107 26.86 -7.47 -2.33
C ASP A 107 27.03 -6.90 -0.91
N ASP A 108 26.32 -5.82 -0.58
CA ASP A 108 26.21 -5.24 0.76
C ASP A 108 25.58 -6.23 1.76
N SER A 109 24.50 -6.89 1.34
CA SER A 109 23.73 -7.83 2.16
C SER A 109 24.49 -9.15 2.39
N LEU A 110 25.29 -9.60 1.40
CA LEU A 110 26.12 -10.79 1.54
C LEU A 110 27.05 -10.72 2.75
N ARG A 111 27.60 -9.54 3.06
CA ARG A 111 28.59 -9.35 4.15
C ARG A 111 28.07 -9.85 5.50
N TYR A 112 26.78 -9.64 5.75
CA TYR A 112 26.10 -9.95 7.00
C TYR A 112 25.15 -11.14 6.87
N PHE A 113 25.18 -11.89 5.76
CA PHE A 113 24.21 -12.96 5.50
C PHE A 113 24.18 -14.03 6.60
N HIS A 114 25.33 -14.45 7.12
CA HIS A 114 25.44 -15.36 8.26
C HIS A 114 24.80 -14.86 9.57
N GLU A 115 24.49 -13.57 9.70
CA GLU A 115 23.84 -12.97 10.87
C GLU A 115 22.31 -12.90 10.74
N TRP A 116 21.76 -13.25 9.56
CA TRP A 116 20.32 -13.28 9.35
C TRP A 116 19.67 -14.34 10.24
N VAL A 117 18.35 -14.28 10.41
CA VAL A 117 17.62 -15.30 11.17
C VAL A 117 17.46 -16.56 10.31
N HIS A 118 18.02 -17.68 10.76
CA HIS A 118 18.01 -18.99 10.08
C HIS A 118 18.53 -18.97 8.63
N PRO A 119 19.75 -18.49 8.36
CA PRO A 119 20.31 -18.43 7.01
C PRO A 119 20.49 -19.82 6.41
N GLU A 120 20.65 -20.86 7.25
CA GLU A 120 20.72 -22.26 6.85
C GLU A 120 19.40 -22.77 6.23
N TRP A 121 18.26 -22.15 6.56
CA TRP A 121 16.98 -22.47 5.91
C TRP A 121 16.81 -21.72 4.60
N ILE A 122 17.34 -20.50 4.50
CA ILE A 122 17.32 -19.72 3.26
C ILE A 122 18.04 -20.50 2.14
N VAL A 123 19.29 -20.92 2.39
CA VAL A 123 20.09 -21.69 1.42
C VAL A 123 19.56 -23.10 1.15
N LYS A 124 18.71 -23.64 2.03
CA LYS A 124 18.03 -24.91 1.80
C LYS A 124 16.90 -24.78 0.79
N TYR A 125 16.21 -23.64 0.77
CA TYR A 125 15.01 -23.43 -0.05
C TYR A 125 15.29 -22.68 -1.36
N ALA A 126 16.42 -21.99 -1.48
CA ALA A 126 16.81 -21.26 -2.68
C ALA A 126 18.32 -21.18 -2.88
N ASP A 127 18.73 -21.12 -4.16
CA ASP A 127 20.10 -20.78 -4.54
C ASP A 127 20.32 -19.28 -4.34
N ILE A 128 21.46 -18.87 -3.78
CA ILE A 128 21.74 -17.45 -3.51
C ILE A 128 22.36 -16.80 -4.74
N VAL A 129 21.76 -15.71 -5.21
CA VAL A 129 22.26 -14.89 -6.31
C VAL A 129 22.73 -13.56 -5.73
N VAL A 130 24.03 -13.29 -5.82
CA VAL A 130 24.65 -12.06 -5.31
C VAL A 130 24.89 -11.11 -6.46
N ILE A 131 24.23 -9.94 -6.42
CA ILE A 131 24.43 -8.91 -7.44
C ILE A 131 25.63 -8.04 -7.06
N ASN A 132 26.66 -8.07 -7.91
CA ASN A 132 27.81 -7.20 -7.81
C ASN A 132 27.51 -5.85 -8.50
N ARG A 133 27.25 -4.82 -7.71
CA ARG A 133 26.82 -3.50 -8.21
C ARG A 133 27.96 -2.66 -8.79
N ASN A 134 29.23 -2.99 -8.51
CA ASN A 134 30.40 -2.18 -8.90
C ASN A 134 31.37 -2.97 -9.79
N ALA A 135 30.88 -3.85 -10.65
CA ALA A 135 31.73 -4.74 -11.45
C ALA A 135 32.68 -3.98 -12.39
N LEU A 136 32.20 -2.91 -13.05
CA LEU A 136 32.93 -2.18 -14.09
C LEU A 136 33.83 -1.05 -13.56
N GLU A 137 33.64 -0.56 -12.34
CA GLU A 137 34.54 0.43 -11.72
C GLU A 137 35.96 -0.12 -11.53
N LYS A 138 36.11 -1.45 -11.53
CA LYS A 138 37.38 -2.17 -11.37
C LYS A 138 38.32 -2.07 -12.58
N GLU A 139 37.84 -1.64 -13.75
CA GLU A 139 38.66 -1.51 -14.96
C GLU A 139 39.29 -0.11 -15.15
N ALA A 140 39.03 0.84 -14.24
CA ALA A 140 39.63 2.17 -14.31
C ALA A 140 41.16 2.14 -14.05
N PRO A 141 42.01 2.81 -14.85
CA PRO A 141 43.46 2.76 -14.68
C PRO A 141 43.91 3.42 -13.37
N SER A 142 44.41 2.59 -12.45
CA SER A 142 45.37 2.87 -11.37
C SER A 142 45.46 4.32 -10.87
N GLY A 143 44.96 4.59 -9.65
CA GLY A 143 45.38 5.78 -8.90
C GLY A 143 44.56 6.17 -7.69
N SER A 144 43.30 5.77 -7.60
CA SER A 144 42.47 6.00 -6.42
C SER A 144 42.34 4.71 -5.63
N ILE A 145 42.78 4.74 -4.37
CA ILE A 145 42.51 3.70 -3.37
C ILE A 145 40.98 3.74 -3.13
N SER A 146 40.20 3.08 -3.99
CA SER A 146 38.88 2.61 -3.61
C SER A 146 39.09 1.62 -2.47
N ASN A 147 38.21 1.64 -1.47
CA ASN A 147 38.16 0.59 -0.45
C ASN A 147 37.76 -0.73 -1.14
N ASP A 148 38.72 -1.38 -1.79
CA ASP A 148 38.53 -2.56 -2.61
C ASP A 148 38.09 -3.71 -1.73
N PHE A 149 36.79 -3.99 -1.78
CA PHE A 149 36.20 -5.17 -1.20
C PHE A 149 36.31 -6.31 -2.20
N ASP A 150 37.14 -7.32 -1.91
CA ASP A 150 37.16 -8.55 -2.70
C ASP A 150 35.88 -9.37 -2.41
N LEU A 151 34.87 -9.16 -3.25
CA LEU A 151 33.59 -9.87 -3.18
C LEU A 151 33.76 -11.38 -3.25
N GLN A 152 34.76 -11.89 -3.98
CA GLN A 152 35.03 -13.33 -4.08
C GLN A 152 35.50 -13.88 -2.72
N SER A 153 36.46 -13.21 -2.07
CA SER A 153 36.90 -13.58 -0.72
C SER A 153 35.74 -13.61 0.27
N VAL A 154 34.82 -12.65 0.19
CA VAL A 154 33.67 -12.56 1.10
C VAL A 154 32.67 -13.68 0.83
N LEU A 155 32.41 -13.98 -0.44
CA LEU A 155 31.58 -15.12 -0.83
C LEU A 155 32.15 -16.43 -0.26
N GLU A 156 33.47 -16.65 -0.36
CA GLU A 156 34.11 -17.86 0.16
C GLU A 156 34.07 -17.93 1.70
N ILE A 157 34.11 -16.79 2.40
CA ILE A 157 33.88 -16.75 3.85
C ILE A 157 32.43 -17.12 4.18
N GLN A 158 31.46 -16.56 3.45
CA GLN A 158 30.04 -16.85 3.71
C GLN A 158 29.69 -18.31 3.40
N LYS A 159 30.18 -18.89 2.29
CA LYS A 159 30.01 -20.32 1.97
C LYS A 159 30.52 -21.25 3.07
N LYS A 160 31.58 -20.87 3.79
CA LYS A 160 32.10 -21.64 4.92
C LYS A 160 31.20 -21.52 6.16
N ARG A 161 30.62 -20.35 6.40
CA ARG A 161 29.73 -20.08 7.54
C ARG A 161 28.34 -20.66 7.33
N VAL A 162 27.82 -20.54 6.12
CA VAL A 162 26.49 -21.00 5.68
C VAL A 162 26.68 -21.77 4.37
N PRO A 163 26.87 -23.10 4.42
CA PRO A 163 27.04 -23.91 3.22
C PRO A 163 25.79 -23.91 2.34
N GLY A 164 25.95 -23.59 1.06
CA GLY A 164 24.86 -23.50 0.09
C GLY A 164 25.37 -23.24 -1.33
N GLN A 165 24.43 -23.14 -2.29
CA GLN A 165 24.73 -22.73 -3.66
C GLN A 165 24.73 -21.21 -3.74
N TYR A 166 25.82 -20.63 -4.26
CA TYR A 166 25.94 -19.19 -4.45
C TYR A 166 26.50 -18.87 -5.84
N THR A 167 25.93 -17.89 -6.50
CA THR A 167 26.41 -17.37 -7.79
C THR A 167 26.51 -15.84 -7.73
N ILE A 168 27.64 -15.28 -8.17
CA ILE A 168 27.78 -13.83 -8.38
C ILE A 168 27.32 -13.51 -9.80
N VAL A 169 26.51 -12.47 -9.93
CA VAL A 169 26.11 -11.89 -11.20
C VAL A 169 26.53 -10.43 -11.20
N ASP A 170 27.25 -10.03 -12.25
CA ASP A 170 27.69 -8.66 -12.43
C ASP A 170 26.57 -7.80 -13.02
N MET A 171 26.49 -6.54 -12.59
CA MET A 171 25.55 -5.54 -13.07
C MET A 171 26.32 -4.27 -13.42
N ASP A 172 25.84 -3.53 -14.42
CA ASP A 172 26.30 -2.17 -14.69
C ASP A 172 26.11 -1.29 -13.45
N PRO A 173 27.10 -0.45 -13.07
CA PRO A 173 26.96 0.41 -11.91
C PRO A 173 25.76 1.35 -11.99
N VAL A 174 24.91 1.28 -10.97
CA VAL A 174 23.77 2.18 -10.80
C VAL A 174 23.85 2.84 -9.43
N ASP A 175 24.31 4.09 -9.43
CA ASP A 175 24.45 4.94 -8.24
C ASP A 175 23.12 5.61 -7.89
N ILE A 176 22.17 4.77 -7.44
CA ILE A 176 20.85 5.19 -6.98
C ILE A 176 20.58 4.51 -5.64
N SER A 177 20.09 5.27 -4.66
CA SER A 177 19.57 4.74 -3.41
C SER A 177 18.22 5.35 -3.05
N SER A 178 17.33 4.56 -2.44
CA SER A 178 16.07 5.07 -1.92
C SER A 178 16.26 6.20 -0.91
N SER A 179 17.36 6.21 -0.13
CA SER A 179 17.62 7.26 0.85
C SER A 179 17.89 8.61 0.20
N GLU A 180 18.66 8.63 -0.88
CA GLU A 180 18.91 9.85 -1.65
C GLU A 180 17.63 10.33 -2.35
N ILE A 181 16.82 9.43 -2.91
CA ILE A 181 15.52 9.77 -3.49
C ILE A 181 14.63 10.46 -2.45
N ARG A 182 14.51 9.90 -1.23
CA ARG A 182 13.71 10.52 -0.17
C ARG A 182 14.22 11.91 0.21
N ALA A 183 15.55 12.09 0.29
CA ALA A 183 16.14 13.38 0.61
C ALA A 183 15.83 14.46 -0.45
N ARG A 184 15.83 14.08 -1.74
CA ARG A 184 15.46 14.96 -2.86
C ARG A 184 13.97 15.30 -2.87
N LEU A 185 13.11 14.30 -2.71
CA LEU A 185 11.65 14.50 -2.66
C LEU A 185 11.23 15.43 -1.52
N LEU A 186 11.85 15.31 -0.34
CA LEU A 186 11.62 16.20 0.80
C LEU A 186 11.98 17.67 0.50
N GLN A 187 12.92 17.89 -0.42
CA GLN A 187 13.34 19.23 -0.88
C GLN A 187 12.51 19.72 -2.08
N GLY A 188 11.53 18.93 -2.55
CA GLY A 188 10.74 19.24 -3.73
C GLY A 188 11.51 19.09 -5.05
N GLU A 189 12.64 18.38 -5.05
CA GLU A 189 13.44 18.13 -6.25
C GLU A 189 12.85 16.98 -7.08
N GLU A 190 12.88 17.13 -8.40
CA GLU A 190 12.51 16.06 -9.32
C GLU A 190 13.68 15.10 -9.58
N THR A 191 13.35 13.85 -9.87
CA THR A 191 14.33 12.81 -10.23
C THR A 191 13.75 11.86 -11.27
N ASP A 192 14.59 11.46 -12.22
CA ASP A 192 14.28 10.45 -13.24
C ASP A 192 14.72 9.03 -12.78
N TRP A 193 15.05 8.85 -11.51
CA TRP A 193 15.57 7.58 -10.97
C TRP A 193 14.51 6.50 -10.75
N MET A 194 13.25 6.81 -10.99
CA MET A 194 12.10 5.92 -10.82
C MET A 194 11.30 5.80 -12.11
N ASN A 195 10.40 4.81 -12.17
CA ASN A 195 9.38 4.74 -13.22
C ASN A 195 8.49 6.01 -13.14
N PRO A 196 8.14 6.67 -14.26
CA PRO A 196 7.27 7.85 -14.26
C PRO A 196 5.94 7.65 -13.52
N ASP A 197 5.33 6.47 -13.62
CA ASP A 197 4.06 6.15 -12.94
C ASP A 197 4.25 6.11 -11.41
N VAL A 198 5.42 5.66 -10.93
CA VAL A 198 5.78 5.72 -9.51
C VAL A 198 5.98 7.16 -9.05
N VAL A 199 6.62 8.00 -9.87
CA VAL A 199 6.79 9.44 -9.58
C VAL A 199 5.42 10.12 -9.50
N GLN A 200 4.52 9.80 -10.43
CA GLN A 200 3.15 10.29 -10.43
C GLN A 200 2.39 9.84 -9.18
N TYR A 201 2.46 8.56 -8.82
CA TYR A 201 1.84 8.03 -7.60
C TYR A 201 2.33 8.74 -6.34
N ILE A 202 3.66 8.94 -6.20
CA ILE A 202 4.26 9.69 -5.08
C ILE A 202 3.71 11.11 -5.00
N ARG A 203 3.54 11.78 -6.14
CA ARG A 203 3.03 13.15 -6.21
C ARG A 203 1.55 13.21 -5.81
N GLU A 204 0.74 12.32 -6.36
CA GLU A 204 -0.71 12.25 -6.12
C GLU A 204 -1.03 11.92 -4.66
N HIS A 205 -0.28 10.98 -4.07
CA HIS A 205 -0.45 10.54 -2.68
C HIS A 205 0.41 11.35 -1.68
N ARG A 206 1.08 12.40 -2.15
CA ARG A 206 1.95 13.28 -1.34
C ARG A 206 2.95 12.51 -0.46
N LEU A 207 3.49 11.42 -0.98
CA LEU A 207 4.47 10.60 -0.29
C LEU A 207 5.81 11.33 -0.20
N TYR A 208 6.55 11.06 0.88
CA TYR A 208 7.88 11.65 1.12
C TYR A 208 7.90 13.18 1.21
N GLN A 209 6.80 13.78 1.69
CA GLN A 209 6.64 15.22 1.86
C GLN A 209 6.32 15.58 3.32
N LYS A 210 6.54 16.84 3.69
CA LYS A 210 6.17 17.34 5.02
C LYS A 210 4.65 17.50 5.09
N LYS A 211 3.98 16.69 5.93
CA LYS A 211 2.53 16.83 6.18
C LYS A 211 2.27 17.98 7.18
N GLU A 212 1.24 18.78 6.90
CA GLU A 212 0.79 19.82 7.83
C GLU A 212 0.02 19.19 9.00
N THR A 213 0.33 19.60 10.22
CA THR A 213 -0.44 19.19 11.40
C THR A 213 -1.62 20.14 11.58
N ILE A 214 -2.84 19.61 11.55
CA ILE A 214 -4.07 20.39 11.74
C ILE A 214 -4.58 20.17 13.17
N ASP A 215 -4.82 21.27 13.90
CA ASP A 215 -5.49 21.21 15.20
C ASP A 215 -6.98 20.89 14.99
N MET A 216 -7.38 19.68 15.39
CA MET A 216 -8.76 19.20 15.24
C MET A 216 -9.72 19.78 16.28
N SER A 217 -9.23 20.37 17.36
CA SER A 217 -10.04 20.89 18.47
C SER A 217 -11.16 21.84 18.02
N PRO A 218 -10.90 22.90 17.21
CA PRO A 218 -11.95 23.78 16.72
C PRO A 218 -12.96 23.07 15.80
N ILE A 219 -12.51 22.13 14.97
CA ILE A 219 -13.36 21.34 14.07
C ILE A 219 -14.32 20.46 14.88
N MET A 220 -13.79 19.78 15.90
CA MET A 220 -14.58 18.92 16.78
C MET A 220 -15.67 19.72 17.52
N GLU A 221 -15.36 20.93 17.97
CA GLU A 221 -16.34 21.80 18.62
C GLU A 221 -17.45 22.25 17.67
N ASP A 222 -17.11 22.63 16.44
CA ASP A 222 -18.07 23.04 15.43
C ASP A 222 -19.01 21.89 15.06
N ILE A 223 -18.47 20.72 14.71
CA ILE A 223 -19.27 19.53 14.39
C ILE A 223 -20.22 19.20 15.54
N LYS A 224 -19.73 19.20 16.78
CA LYS A 224 -20.54 18.92 17.98
C LYS A 224 -21.73 19.86 18.14
N ARG A 225 -21.61 21.12 17.73
CA ARG A 225 -22.69 22.12 17.81
C ARG A 225 -23.72 21.93 16.69
N ASN A 226 -23.29 21.46 15.52
CA ASN A 226 -24.13 21.40 14.33
C ASN A 226 -24.83 20.05 14.11
N VAL A 227 -24.31 18.94 14.63
CA VAL A 227 -24.91 17.61 14.45
C VAL A 227 -25.64 17.10 15.70
N LYS A 228 -26.56 16.14 15.52
CA LYS A 228 -27.23 15.45 16.64
C LYS A 228 -26.21 14.70 17.51
N ALA A 229 -26.46 14.61 18.82
CA ALA A 229 -25.56 13.91 19.76
C ALA A 229 -25.22 12.46 19.33
N SER A 230 -26.18 11.70 18.80
CA SER A 230 -25.94 10.36 18.28
C SER A 230 -25.04 10.35 17.04
N ARG A 231 -25.15 11.36 16.16
CA ARG A 231 -24.27 11.53 15.01
C ARG A 231 -22.86 11.92 15.44
N TYR A 232 -22.73 12.79 16.44
CA TYR A 232 -21.43 13.14 16.98
C TYR A 232 -20.69 11.94 17.57
N LEU A 233 -21.39 11.08 18.32
CA LEU A 233 -20.82 9.83 18.82
C LEU A 233 -20.39 8.89 17.69
N HIS A 234 -21.19 8.79 16.63
CA HIS A 234 -20.83 8.03 15.43
C HIS A 234 -19.56 8.59 14.76
N ILE A 235 -19.47 9.90 14.55
CA ILE A 235 -18.29 10.56 13.99
C ILE A 235 -17.04 10.28 14.81
N LEU A 236 -17.11 10.36 16.14
CA LEU A 236 -15.99 10.02 17.01
C LEU A 236 -15.61 8.52 16.88
N GLY A 237 -16.61 7.64 16.79
CA GLY A 237 -16.40 6.22 16.54
C GLY A 237 -15.68 5.94 15.22
N VAL A 238 -16.04 6.65 14.14
CA VAL A 238 -15.37 6.56 12.83
C VAL A 238 -13.95 7.11 12.91
N MET A 239 -13.74 8.27 13.54
CA MET A 239 -12.41 8.85 13.75
C MET A 239 -11.47 7.87 14.47
N ASP A 240 -11.91 7.28 15.58
CA ASP A 240 -11.09 6.35 16.37
C ASP A 240 -10.86 5.02 15.62
N THR A 241 -11.88 4.54 14.90
CA THR A 241 -11.76 3.32 14.08
C THR A 241 -10.79 3.53 12.91
N ALA A 242 -10.87 4.67 12.23
CA ALA A 242 -9.95 5.07 11.18
C ALA A 242 -8.52 5.18 11.71
N ALA A 243 -8.32 5.73 12.91
CA ALA A 243 -7.02 5.76 13.58
C ALA A 243 -6.45 4.35 13.79
N ASN A 244 -7.27 3.43 14.28
CA ASN A 244 -6.86 2.03 14.53
C ASN A 244 -6.49 1.29 13.24
N LEU A 245 -7.28 1.48 12.18
CA LEU A 245 -6.97 0.92 10.86
C LEU A 245 -5.69 1.55 10.31
N ALA A 246 -5.51 2.86 10.44
CA ALA A 246 -4.30 3.54 10.00
C ALA A 246 -3.05 2.99 10.71
N MET A 247 -3.08 2.82 12.04
CA MET A 247 -2.00 2.16 12.77
C MET A 247 -1.71 0.75 12.23
N ARG A 248 -2.77 -0.04 11.98
CA ARG A 248 -2.65 -1.40 11.47
C ARG A 248 -1.98 -1.47 10.10
N TYR A 249 -2.32 -0.54 9.21
CA TYR A 249 -1.83 -0.52 7.83
C TYR A 249 -0.62 0.42 7.64
N SER A 250 -0.02 0.89 8.72
CA SER A 250 1.14 1.82 8.70
C SER A 250 0.85 3.09 7.89
N TYR A 251 -0.36 3.61 8.02
CA TYR A 251 -0.80 4.87 7.43
C TYR A 251 -0.76 6.00 8.47
N PRO A 252 -0.48 7.26 8.09
CA PRO A 252 -0.46 8.39 9.01
C PRO A 252 -1.75 8.54 9.83
N VAL A 253 -1.65 8.25 11.13
CA VAL A 253 -2.80 8.16 12.04
C VAL A 253 -3.59 9.47 12.11
N GLU A 254 -2.91 10.61 12.22
CA GLU A 254 -3.57 11.91 12.33
C GLU A 254 -4.29 12.31 11.04
N VAL A 255 -3.81 11.87 9.87
CA VAL A 255 -4.50 12.08 8.58
C VAL A 255 -5.80 11.27 8.54
N ALA A 256 -5.75 10.00 8.94
CA ALA A 256 -6.94 9.14 8.99
C ALA A 256 -7.97 9.61 10.03
N ARG A 257 -7.51 10.09 11.19
CA ARG A 257 -8.37 10.71 12.19
C ARG A 257 -9.09 11.93 11.63
N LEU A 258 -8.38 12.82 10.95
CA LEU A 258 -8.99 14.02 10.38
C LEU A 258 -10.05 13.67 9.33
N ALA A 259 -9.74 12.76 8.41
CA ALA A 259 -10.71 12.31 7.41
C ALA A 259 -11.94 11.63 8.07
N GLY A 260 -11.72 10.77 9.06
CA GLY A 260 -12.81 10.14 9.84
C GLY A 260 -13.64 11.12 10.65
N LEU A 261 -13.04 12.19 11.20
CA LEU A 261 -13.76 13.27 11.89
C LEU A 261 -14.66 14.05 10.92
N LEU A 262 -14.20 14.23 9.68
CA LEU A 262 -14.85 15.09 8.69
C LEU A 262 -15.86 14.36 7.78
N HIS A 263 -15.84 13.02 7.72
CA HIS A 263 -16.62 12.24 6.73
C HIS A 263 -18.11 12.64 6.68
N ASP A 264 -18.69 12.97 7.83
CA ASP A 264 -20.11 13.25 8.03
C ASP A 264 -20.39 14.72 8.40
N CYS A 265 -19.44 15.65 8.19
CA CYS A 265 -19.54 17.02 8.67
C CYS A 265 -20.78 17.79 8.17
N THR A 266 -21.31 17.45 6.99
CA THR A 266 -22.52 18.07 6.42
C THR A 266 -23.81 17.29 6.69
N LYS A 267 -23.80 16.25 7.54
CA LYS A 267 -25.01 15.46 7.87
C LYS A 267 -26.11 16.20 8.63
N HIS A 268 -25.85 17.43 9.03
CA HIS A 268 -26.86 18.31 9.60
C HIS A 268 -27.78 18.90 8.51
N MET A 269 -27.31 18.97 7.25
CA MET A 269 -28.09 19.45 6.11
C MET A 269 -29.12 18.41 5.66
N ASN A 270 -30.33 18.87 5.35
CA ASN A 270 -31.41 18.06 4.79
C ASN A 270 -31.26 17.88 3.27
N ALA A 271 -32.15 17.10 2.64
CA ALA A 271 -32.05 16.76 1.21
C ALA A 271 -32.10 17.99 0.27
N GLU A 272 -32.92 19.00 0.58
CA GLU A 272 -33.03 20.22 -0.23
C GLU A 272 -31.76 21.07 -0.09
N GLU A 273 -31.26 21.22 1.14
CA GLU A 273 -30.02 21.94 1.44
C GLU A 273 -28.81 21.29 0.75
N GLN A 274 -28.73 19.95 0.76
CA GLN A 274 -27.67 19.20 0.08
C GLN A 274 -27.69 19.42 -1.44
N LEU A 275 -28.87 19.35 -2.06
CA LEU A 275 -29.03 19.57 -3.51
C LEU A 275 -28.70 21.02 -3.89
N GLN A 276 -29.14 21.99 -3.10
CA GLN A 276 -28.82 23.39 -3.30
C GLN A 276 -27.31 23.64 -3.16
N TYR A 277 -26.67 23.07 -2.13
CA TYR A 277 -25.23 23.19 -1.94
C TYR A 277 -24.46 22.60 -3.13
N CYS A 278 -24.90 21.46 -3.67
CA CYS A 278 -24.34 20.91 -4.90
C CYS A 278 -24.47 21.86 -6.10
N GLU A 279 -25.63 22.50 -6.29
CA GLU A 279 -25.85 23.46 -7.37
C GLU A 279 -24.95 24.70 -7.23
N GLU A 280 -24.87 25.28 -6.03
CA GLU A 280 -24.06 26.47 -5.74
C GLU A 280 -22.57 26.26 -5.97
N HIS A 281 -22.07 25.04 -5.71
CA HIS A 281 -20.66 24.69 -5.86
C HIS A 281 -20.36 23.92 -7.16
N GLY A 282 -21.34 23.80 -8.07
CA GLY A 282 -21.17 23.15 -9.38
C GLY A 282 -20.87 21.66 -9.30
N LEU A 283 -21.32 20.97 -8.26
CA LEU A 283 -21.13 19.53 -8.07
C LEU A 283 -22.09 18.73 -8.95
N SER A 284 -21.54 17.73 -9.65
CA SER A 284 -22.36 16.83 -10.46
C SER A 284 -23.18 15.88 -9.57
N VAL A 285 -24.47 15.76 -9.87
CA VAL A 285 -25.42 14.90 -9.13
C VAL A 285 -26.00 13.86 -10.08
N THR A 286 -25.77 12.58 -9.79
CA THR A 286 -26.28 11.45 -10.59
C THR A 286 -27.79 11.27 -10.39
N GLU A 287 -28.45 10.55 -11.31
CA GLU A 287 -29.85 10.17 -11.12
C GLU A 287 -30.07 9.25 -9.90
N GLY A 288 -29.05 8.47 -9.52
CA GLY A 288 -29.06 7.67 -8.29
C GLY A 288 -29.07 8.55 -7.04
N GLU A 289 -28.21 9.56 -7.02
CA GLU A 289 -28.12 10.54 -5.92
C GLU A 289 -29.35 11.42 -5.81
N LYS A 290 -30.00 11.81 -6.93
CA LYS A 290 -31.29 12.52 -6.87
C LYS A 290 -32.39 11.68 -6.19
N LYS A 291 -32.37 10.36 -6.39
CA LYS A 291 -33.30 9.42 -5.73
C LYS A 291 -32.90 9.09 -4.29
N ALA A 292 -31.64 9.30 -3.94
CA ALA A 292 -31.08 9.08 -2.62
C ALA A 292 -30.24 10.28 -2.14
N PRO A 293 -30.83 11.48 -1.94
CA PRO A 293 -30.06 12.70 -1.64
C PRO A 293 -29.24 12.63 -0.37
N GLN A 294 -29.57 11.71 0.55
CA GLN A 294 -28.78 11.47 1.75
C GLN A 294 -27.34 11.03 1.48
N LEU A 295 -27.03 10.55 0.26
CA LEU A 295 -25.67 10.19 -0.16
C LEU A 295 -24.80 11.42 -0.43
N LEU A 296 -25.41 12.55 -0.84
CA LEU A 296 -24.70 13.77 -1.24
C LEU A 296 -23.81 14.39 -0.17
N HIS A 297 -24.06 14.11 1.11
CA HIS A 297 -23.20 14.57 2.20
C HIS A 297 -21.72 14.23 2.04
N SER A 298 -21.36 13.16 1.32
CA SER A 298 -19.96 12.84 1.09
C SER A 298 -19.32 13.86 0.15
N LYS A 299 -19.98 14.16 -0.98
CA LYS A 299 -19.55 15.19 -1.94
C LYS A 299 -19.56 16.60 -1.33
N THR A 300 -20.65 16.98 -0.68
CA THR A 300 -20.72 18.30 -0.04
C THR A 300 -19.79 18.40 1.15
N GLY A 301 -19.57 17.30 1.88
CA GLY A 301 -18.64 17.21 2.99
C GLY A 301 -17.19 17.50 2.58
N ALA A 302 -16.76 16.99 1.43
CA ALA A 302 -15.43 17.28 0.89
C ALA A 302 -15.27 18.79 0.60
N VAL A 303 -16.23 19.40 -0.11
CA VAL A 303 -16.19 20.85 -0.40
C VAL A 303 -16.26 21.69 0.88
N PHE A 304 -17.17 21.34 1.78
CA PHE A 304 -17.34 22.04 3.06
C PHE A 304 -16.06 21.96 3.91
N ALA A 305 -15.41 20.80 3.98
CA ALA A 305 -14.14 20.66 4.69
C ALA A 305 -13.05 21.57 4.11
N LYS A 306 -12.99 21.70 2.78
CA LYS A 306 -12.04 22.58 2.10
C LYS A 306 -12.29 24.05 2.42
N GLU A 307 -13.54 24.49 2.36
CA GLU A 307 -13.91 25.91 2.48
C GLU A 307 -14.00 26.39 3.92
N ASN A 308 -14.58 25.57 4.82
CA ASN A 308 -14.87 25.96 6.19
C ASN A 308 -13.78 25.55 7.18
N TYR A 309 -13.05 24.47 6.91
CA TYR A 309 -11.97 23.99 7.79
C TYR A 309 -10.58 24.15 7.17
N GLY A 310 -10.48 24.69 5.94
CA GLY A 310 -9.22 24.99 5.28
C GLY A 310 -8.44 23.78 4.82
N ILE A 311 -9.08 22.60 4.72
CA ILE A 311 -8.40 21.36 4.32
C ILE A 311 -7.93 21.45 2.87
N GLN A 312 -6.62 21.34 2.64
CA GLN A 312 -6.01 21.36 1.31
C GLN A 312 -5.43 20.00 0.88
N ASP A 313 -5.56 18.97 1.72
CA ASP A 313 -5.06 17.65 1.38
C ASP A 313 -6.05 16.92 0.46
N PRO A 314 -5.70 16.69 -0.83
CA PRO A 314 -6.60 16.03 -1.76
C PRO A 314 -6.94 14.59 -1.35
N GLU A 315 -6.07 13.90 -0.61
CA GLU A 315 -6.34 12.54 -0.14
C GLU A 315 -7.46 12.54 0.91
N ILE A 316 -7.41 13.49 1.86
CA ILE A 316 -8.47 13.67 2.87
C ILE A 316 -9.79 14.03 2.21
N LEU A 317 -9.76 15.00 1.28
CA LEU A 317 -10.96 15.46 0.58
C LEU A 317 -11.60 14.35 -0.25
N HIS A 318 -10.79 13.57 -0.97
CA HIS A 318 -11.26 12.44 -1.75
C HIS A 318 -11.84 11.34 -0.86
N ALA A 319 -11.18 10.99 0.25
CA ALA A 319 -11.68 10.00 1.19
C ALA A 319 -13.05 10.40 1.78
N ILE A 320 -13.27 11.68 2.06
CA ILE A 320 -14.59 12.21 2.45
C ILE A 320 -15.58 12.10 1.29
N GLU A 321 -15.18 12.43 0.07
CA GLU A 321 -16.07 12.42 -1.10
C GLU A 321 -16.63 11.02 -1.42
N VAL A 322 -15.79 9.98 -1.33
CA VAL A 322 -16.12 8.63 -1.79
C VAL A 322 -16.54 7.66 -0.69
N HIS A 323 -16.59 8.06 0.58
CA HIS A 323 -16.82 7.12 1.70
C HIS A 323 -18.20 6.42 1.70
N THR A 324 -19.16 6.86 0.89
CA THR A 324 -20.54 6.34 0.91
C THR A 324 -20.80 5.30 -0.17
N THR A 325 -20.34 5.57 -1.39
CA THR A 325 -20.55 4.71 -2.55
C THR A 325 -19.30 3.95 -2.95
N GLY A 326 -18.12 4.42 -2.52
CA GLY A 326 -16.82 4.01 -3.03
C GLY A 326 -16.56 4.51 -4.45
N CYS A 327 -15.36 4.22 -4.95
CA CYS A 327 -14.97 4.37 -6.35
C CYS A 327 -13.99 3.25 -6.76
N ARG A 328 -13.67 3.17 -8.05
CA ARG A 328 -12.59 2.29 -8.52
C ARG A 328 -11.26 2.77 -7.93
N GLU A 329 -10.35 1.84 -7.64
CA GLU A 329 -8.98 2.18 -7.26
C GLU A 329 -8.88 3.11 -6.02
N MET A 330 -9.78 2.96 -5.05
CA MET A 330 -9.73 3.74 -3.80
C MET A 330 -8.34 3.67 -3.16
N SER A 331 -7.87 4.83 -2.71
CA SER A 331 -6.62 4.97 -1.94
C SER A 331 -6.68 4.19 -0.63
N LEU A 332 -5.54 4.07 0.06
CA LEU A 332 -5.55 3.46 1.38
C LEU A 332 -6.43 4.24 2.37
N LEU A 333 -6.38 5.58 2.34
CA LEU A 333 -7.22 6.41 3.20
C LEU A 333 -8.71 6.26 2.88
N ASP A 334 -9.08 6.25 1.60
CA ASP A 334 -10.46 6.05 1.15
C ASP A 334 -11.02 4.74 1.72
N LYS A 335 -10.27 3.64 1.60
CA LYS A 335 -10.65 2.33 2.16
C LYS A 335 -10.79 2.39 3.68
N ILE A 336 -9.83 3.04 4.37
CA ILE A 336 -9.86 3.20 5.82
C ILE A 336 -11.14 3.93 6.26
N VAL A 337 -11.48 5.07 5.66
CA VAL A 337 -12.65 5.88 6.05
C VAL A 337 -13.96 5.15 5.70
N PHE A 338 -14.05 4.58 4.50
CA PHE A 338 -15.22 3.80 4.06
C PHE A 338 -15.49 2.62 5.01
N ILE A 339 -14.46 1.84 5.33
CA ILE A 339 -14.59 0.69 6.24
C ILE A 339 -14.90 1.17 7.66
N ALA A 340 -14.24 2.22 8.14
CA ALA A 340 -14.45 2.76 9.48
C ALA A 340 -15.90 3.19 9.72
N ASP A 341 -16.54 3.88 8.76
CA ASP A 341 -17.97 4.24 8.84
C ASP A 341 -18.87 3.01 9.02
N TYR A 342 -18.57 1.93 8.31
CA TYR A 342 -19.35 0.71 8.38
C TYR A 342 -19.13 -0.09 9.67
N ILE A 343 -17.90 -0.12 10.19
CA ILE A 343 -17.53 -1.04 11.28
C ILE A 343 -17.46 -0.40 12.67
N GLU A 344 -17.55 0.92 12.80
CA GLU A 344 -17.33 1.60 14.07
C GLU A 344 -18.21 1.03 15.21
N PRO A 345 -17.76 1.09 16.48
CA PRO A 345 -18.35 0.30 17.58
C PRO A 345 -19.85 0.48 17.82
N SER A 346 -20.42 1.63 17.47
CA SER A 346 -21.85 1.92 17.65
C SER A 346 -22.75 1.28 16.58
N ARG A 347 -22.17 0.78 15.46
CA ARG A 347 -22.90 0.00 14.45
C ARG A 347 -23.23 -1.39 14.99
N ASP A 348 -24.50 -1.79 14.89
CA ASP A 348 -25.01 -3.08 15.39
C ASP A 348 -25.99 -3.81 14.45
N LYS A 349 -26.46 -3.17 13.37
CA LYS A 349 -27.51 -3.71 12.48
C LYS A 349 -26.99 -4.36 11.20
N ALA A 350 -25.74 -4.13 10.85
CA ALA A 350 -25.15 -4.62 9.61
C ALA A 350 -25.04 -6.16 9.63
N PRO A 351 -25.37 -6.86 8.53
CA PRO A 351 -25.08 -8.28 8.39
C PRO A 351 -23.57 -8.51 8.47
N ARG A 352 -23.16 -9.71 8.93
CA ARG A 352 -21.75 -10.15 8.99
C ARG A 352 -20.77 -9.19 9.72
N LEU A 353 -21.28 -8.25 10.51
CA LEU A 353 -20.46 -7.17 11.08
C LEU A 353 -19.27 -7.68 11.92
N LYS A 354 -19.44 -8.80 12.63
CA LYS A 354 -18.34 -9.43 13.38
C LYS A 354 -17.22 -9.94 12.48
N GLU A 355 -17.58 -10.55 11.35
CA GLU A 355 -16.64 -11.08 10.36
C GLU A 355 -15.92 -9.94 9.65
N ILE A 356 -16.68 -8.93 9.19
CA ILE A 356 -16.13 -7.74 8.53
C ILE A 356 -15.16 -7.03 9.47
N ARG A 357 -15.51 -6.80 10.75
CA ARG A 357 -14.59 -6.22 11.74
C ARG A 357 -13.28 -7.00 11.87
N ALA A 358 -13.29 -8.32 11.79
CA ALA A 358 -12.06 -9.11 11.84
C ALA A 358 -11.26 -8.97 10.54
N VAL A 359 -11.93 -9.08 9.38
CA VAL A 359 -11.31 -8.99 8.06
C VAL A 359 -10.71 -7.61 7.80
N SER A 360 -11.33 -6.54 8.28
CA SER A 360 -10.84 -5.16 8.15
C SER A 360 -9.45 -4.93 8.75
N TYR A 361 -8.96 -5.79 9.64
CA TYR A 361 -7.59 -5.71 10.19
C TYR A 361 -6.64 -6.74 9.54
N VAL A 362 -7.09 -7.46 8.52
CA VAL A 362 -6.30 -8.46 7.79
C VAL A 362 -6.17 -8.05 6.33
N ASP A 363 -7.28 -7.77 5.65
CA ASP A 363 -7.34 -7.49 4.21
C ASP A 363 -8.45 -6.47 3.92
N LEU A 364 -8.05 -5.22 3.61
CA LEU A 364 -9.01 -4.16 3.31
C LEU A 364 -9.78 -4.40 2.02
N ASP A 365 -9.18 -5.02 1.00
CA ASP A 365 -9.87 -5.27 -0.27
C ASP A 365 -10.99 -6.29 -0.08
N LEU A 366 -10.74 -7.33 0.74
CA LEU A 366 -11.77 -8.29 1.12
C LEU A 366 -12.86 -7.63 1.95
N ALA A 367 -12.50 -6.78 2.92
CA ALA A 367 -13.47 -6.04 3.73
C ALA A 367 -14.35 -5.12 2.86
N MET A 368 -13.76 -4.38 1.90
CA MET A 368 -14.47 -3.56 0.93
C MET A 368 -15.50 -4.39 0.15
N ALA A 369 -15.07 -5.51 -0.44
CA ALA A 369 -15.94 -6.36 -1.23
C ALA A 369 -17.09 -6.97 -0.39
N MET A 370 -16.83 -7.34 0.87
CA MET A 370 -17.87 -7.84 1.79
C MET A 370 -18.91 -6.75 2.13
N ILE A 371 -18.45 -5.54 2.47
CA ILE A 371 -19.33 -4.39 2.79
C ILE A 371 -20.20 -4.02 1.60
N LEU A 372 -19.60 -3.97 0.40
CA LEU A 372 -20.30 -3.64 -0.83
C LEU A 372 -21.30 -4.74 -1.22
N SER A 373 -20.95 -6.03 -1.07
CA SER A 373 -21.89 -7.15 -1.26
C SER A 373 -23.10 -7.02 -0.32
N ASP A 374 -22.87 -6.76 0.97
CA ASP A 374 -23.92 -6.57 1.96
C ASP A 374 -24.83 -5.37 1.63
N THR A 375 -24.22 -4.26 1.19
CA THR A 375 -24.93 -3.05 0.79
C THR A 375 -25.80 -3.29 -0.44
N ILE A 376 -25.26 -3.94 -1.47
CA ILE A 376 -26.00 -4.28 -2.71
C ILE A 376 -27.18 -5.21 -2.38
N ASN A 377 -26.96 -6.24 -1.56
CA ASN A 377 -28.01 -7.17 -1.16
C ASN A 377 -29.11 -6.47 -0.35
N TYR A 378 -28.73 -5.58 0.57
CA TYR A 378 -29.70 -4.78 1.32
C TYR A 378 -30.54 -3.88 0.40
N LEU A 379 -29.91 -3.16 -0.54
CA LEU A 379 -30.63 -2.27 -1.46
C LEU A 379 -31.59 -3.04 -2.38
N LYS A 380 -31.14 -4.17 -2.93
CA LYS A 380 -31.98 -5.07 -3.76
C LYS A 380 -33.18 -5.61 -2.99
N ASN A 381 -32.95 -6.15 -1.78
CA ASN A 381 -34.00 -6.74 -0.95
C ASN A 381 -35.04 -5.71 -0.46
N ASN A 382 -34.66 -4.44 -0.35
CA ASN A 382 -35.54 -3.35 0.07
C ASN A 382 -36.09 -2.51 -1.10
N HIS A 383 -35.87 -2.93 -2.35
CA HIS A 383 -36.29 -2.20 -3.56
C HIS A 383 -35.86 -0.72 -3.59
N LYS A 384 -34.68 -0.42 -3.03
CA LYS A 384 -34.12 0.94 -2.99
C LYS A 384 -33.30 1.21 -4.25
N SER A 385 -33.18 2.49 -4.63
CA SER A 385 -32.29 2.91 -5.71
C SER A 385 -30.85 2.59 -5.33
N MET A 386 -30.08 2.09 -6.30
CA MET A 386 -28.66 1.80 -6.17
C MET A 386 -27.89 2.75 -7.08
N ASP A 387 -26.88 3.42 -6.53
CA ASP A 387 -25.98 4.23 -7.33
C ASP A 387 -25.03 3.33 -8.14
N SER A 388 -24.68 3.74 -9.37
CA SER A 388 -23.79 2.96 -10.23
C SER A 388 -22.40 2.82 -9.65
N GLY A 389 -21.92 3.84 -8.91
CA GLY A 389 -20.60 3.82 -8.28
C GLY A 389 -20.43 2.67 -7.29
N THR A 390 -21.48 2.31 -6.55
CA THR A 390 -21.43 1.17 -5.61
C THR A 390 -21.22 -0.17 -6.34
N LEU A 391 -21.90 -0.37 -7.47
CA LEU A 391 -21.77 -1.61 -8.24
C LEU A 391 -20.40 -1.68 -8.93
N GLU A 392 -19.97 -0.58 -9.55
CA GLU A 392 -18.66 -0.48 -10.19
C GLU A 392 -17.50 -0.72 -9.21
N THR A 393 -17.63 -0.19 -7.99
CA THR A 393 -16.65 -0.41 -6.92
C THR A 393 -16.63 -1.87 -6.48
N TYR A 394 -17.80 -2.49 -6.32
CA TYR A 394 -17.90 -3.92 -5.96
C TYR A 394 -17.24 -4.81 -7.01
N ASP A 395 -17.58 -4.62 -8.29
CA ASP A 395 -17.04 -5.42 -9.38
C ASP A 395 -15.51 -5.24 -9.48
N TYR A 396 -15.00 -4.02 -9.27
CA TYR A 396 -13.56 -3.75 -9.22
C TYR A 396 -12.85 -4.56 -8.12
N TYR A 397 -13.32 -4.52 -6.88
CA TYR A 397 -12.67 -5.26 -5.78
C TYR A 397 -12.83 -6.76 -5.91
N LYS A 398 -13.94 -7.24 -6.47
CA LYS A 398 -14.11 -8.65 -6.80
C LYS A 398 -13.06 -9.12 -7.82
N ASP A 399 -12.77 -8.32 -8.84
CA ASP A 399 -11.73 -8.61 -9.83
C ASP A 399 -10.31 -8.54 -9.22
N VAL A 400 -10.05 -7.59 -8.31
CA VAL A 400 -8.79 -7.54 -7.53
C VAL A 400 -8.58 -8.83 -6.76
N LEU A 401 -9.59 -9.28 -6.02
CA LEU A 401 -9.52 -10.52 -5.23
C LEU A 401 -9.36 -11.76 -6.12
N ALA A 402 -10.06 -11.81 -7.26
CA ALA A 402 -9.91 -12.88 -8.24
C ALA A 402 -8.47 -13.00 -8.76
N ARG A 403 -7.84 -11.87 -9.10
CA ARG A 403 -6.44 -11.81 -9.54
C ARG A 403 -5.46 -12.25 -8.46
N ARG A 404 -5.77 -12.00 -7.19
CA ARG A 404 -5.00 -12.45 -6.01
C ARG A 404 -5.21 -13.94 -5.69
N GLY A 405 -6.07 -14.66 -6.43
CA GLY A 405 -6.36 -16.07 -6.19
C GLY A 405 -7.18 -16.34 -4.92
N GLN A 406 -7.88 -15.32 -4.41
CA GLN A 406 -8.74 -15.45 -3.22
C GLN A 406 -9.98 -16.30 -3.52
N ASP A 407 -10.45 -17.04 -2.52
CA ASP A 407 -11.71 -17.77 -2.60
C ASP A 407 -12.89 -16.79 -2.48
N LEU A 408 -13.56 -16.54 -3.60
CA LEU A 408 -14.68 -15.61 -3.68
C LEU A 408 -16.00 -16.17 -3.13
N THR A 409 -16.05 -17.41 -2.64
CA THR A 409 -17.27 -17.96 -2.02
C THR A 409 -17.71 -17.22 -0.74
N LEU A 410 -16.82 -16.39 -0.19
CA LEU A 410 -17.09 -15.50 0.94
C LEU A 410 -17.87 -14.22 0.57
N LEU A 411 -17.98 -13.89 -0.73
CA LEU A 411 -18.69 -12.70 -1.24
C LEU A 411 -20.11 -13.00 -1.67
#